data_AF-A0A3G9JCP2-F1
#
_entry.id   AF-A0A3G9JCP2-F1
#
_cell.length_a   1.000
_cell.length_b   1.000
_cell.length_c   1.000
_cell.angle_alpha   90.00
_cell.angle_beta   90.00
_cell.angle_gamma   90.00
#
_symmetry.space_group_name_H-M   'P 1'
#
loop_
_entity.id
_entity.type
_entity.pdbx_description
1 polymer ?
#
loop_
_entity_poly.entity_id
_entity_poly.type
_entity_poly.pdbx_seq_one_letter_code
_entity_poly.pdbx_strand_id
1 'polypeptide(L)' 'MYLLQFTVPPLPYYISSGFTNNAVGTRHVSRHHIQVFDLLVVQEGCLFLGEENREYEVPGGCALILKPDSGFQ' A
#
# COMPACT_ATOMS: atom_id res chain seq x y z
N MET A 1 38.42 -12.14 -9.58
CA MET A 1 37.01 -12.55 -9.50
C MET A 1 36.36 -11.69 -8.44
N TYR A 2 35.47 -10.78 -8.83
CA TYR A 2 34.81 -9.88 -7.88
C TYR A 2 33.47 -10.48 -7.49
N LEU A 3 33.30 -10.75 -6.19
CA LEU A 3 32.05 -11.19 -5.60
C LEU A 3 31.39 -9.98 -4.93
N LEU A 4 30.20 -9.62 -5.38
CA LEU A 4 29.35 -8.63 -4.73
C LEU A 4 28.35 -9.39 -3.84
N GLN A 5 28.53 -9.27 -2.52
CA GLN A 5 27.64 -9.86 -1.52
C GLN A 5 26.99 -8.76 -0.70
N PHE A 6 25.66 -8.79 -0.63
CA PHE A 6 24.86 -7.87 0.17
C PHE A 6 23.79 -8.65 0.93
N THR A 7 23.49 -8.23 2.16
CA THR A 7 22.35 -8.74 2.91
C THR A 7 21.12 -7.93 2.50
N VAL A 8 20.12 -8.59 1.93
CA VAL A 8 18.82 -7.96 1.65
C VAL A 8 17.80 -8.43 2.69
N PRO A 9 16.80 -7.59 3.02
CA PRO A 9 15.63 -8.05 3.77
C PRO A 9 15.00 -9.28 3.08
N PRO A 10 14.21 -10.09 3.79
CA PRO A 10 13.39 -11.11 3.14
C PRO A 10 12.65 -10.47 1.96
N LEU A 11 12.76 -11.09 0.78
CA LEU A 11 12.06 -10.59 -0.40
C LEU A 11 10.55 -10.52 -0.08
N PRO A 12 9.84 -9.45 -0.49
CA PRO A 12 8.41 -9.38 -0.30
C PRO A 12 7.76 -10.63 -0.88
N TYR A 13 6.98 -11.33 -0.07
CA TYR A 13 6.22 -12.49 -0.51
C TYR A 13 4.74 -12.16 -0.41
N TYR A 14 3.95 -12.69 -1.34
CA TYR A 14 2.51 -12.50 -1.35
C TYR A 14 1.90 -13.16 -0.11
N ILE A 15 1.12 -12.42 0.67
CA ILE A 15 0.48 -12.90 1.90
C ILE A 15 -1.00 -13.17 1.63
N SER A 16 -1.74 -12.16 1.18
CA SER A 16 -3.18 -12.24 0.91
C SER A 16 -3.63 -11.02 0.10
N SER A 17 -4.82 -11.11 -0.51
CA SER A 17 -5.50 -9.98 -1.14
C SER A 17 -7.01 -10.09 -0.98
N GLY A 18 -7.68 -8.95 -1.15
CA GLY A 18 -9.13 -8.85 -1.17
C GLY A 18 -9.57 -7.88 -2.26
N PHE A 19 -10.82 -7.98 -2.65
CA PHE A 19 -11.45 -7.07 -3.62
C PHE A 19 -12.65 -6.40 -2.96
N THR A 20 -12.81 -5.11 -3.18
CA THR A 20 -13.94 -4.35 -2.64
C THR A 20 -14.41 -3.30 -3.64
N ASN A 21 -15.73 -3.12 -3.70
CA ASN A 21 -16.37 -2.02 -4.43
C ASN A 21 -16.88 -1.02 -3.40
N ASN A 22 -16.30 0.16 -3.37
CA ASN A 22 -16.70 1.23 -2.46
C ASN A 22 -17.56 2.26 -3.21
N ALA A 23 -18.64 2.72 -2.57
CA ALA A 23 -19.38 3.87 -3.09
C ALA A 23 -18.57 5.16 -2.92
N VAL A 24 -18.79 6.15 -3.80
CA VAL A 24 -18.15 7.47 -3.68
C VAL A 24 -18.44 8.07 -2.30
N GLY A 25 -17.40 8.59 -1.63
CA GLY A 25 -17.49 9.13 -0.28
C GLY A 25 -17.35 8.11 0.85
N THR A 26 -17.22 6.81 0.53
CA THR A 26 -16.91 5.79 1.55
C THR A 26 -15.48 6.00 2.04
N ARG A 27 -15.31 6.13 3.36
CA ARG A 27 -14.00 6.23 3.99
C ARG A 27 -13.60 4.87 4.55
N HIS A 28 -12.46 4.36 4.09
CA HIS A 28 -11.86 3.17 4.68
C HIS A 28 -11.30 3.49 6.07
N VAL A 29 -11.42 2.58 7.03
CA VAL A 29 -10.76 2.73 8.34
C VAL A 29 -9.24 2.75 8.16
N SER A 30 -8.55 3.58 8.94
CA SER A 30 -7.10 3.64 8.87
C SER A 30 -6.49 2.31 9.30
N ARG A 31 -5.48 1.87 8.55
CA ARG A 31 -4.67 0.71 8.89
C ARG A 31 -3.39 1.20 9.53
N HIS A 32 -3.16 0.79 10.77
CA HIS A 32 -1.92 1.06 11.50
C HIS A 32 -1.42 -0.24 12.13
N HIS A 33 -0.10 -0.42 12.23
CA HIS A 33 0.55 -1.53 12.97
C HIS A 33 0.31 -2.96 12.43
N ILE A 34 0.21 -3.15 11.11
CA ILE A 34 0.07 -4.50 10.50
C ILE A 34 1.45 -5.10 10.12
N GLN A 35 2.53 -4.30 10.14
CA GLN A 35 3.92 -4.69 9.84
C GLN A 35 4.15 -5.37 8.47
N VAL A 36 3.23 -5.17 7.52
CA VAL A 36 3.32 -5.65 6.15
C VAL A 36 3.14 -4.51 5.16
N PHE A 37 3.60 -4.71 3.93
CA PHE A 37 3.27 -3.80 2.83
C PHE A 37 1.82 -4.04 2.37
N ASP A 38 1.10 -2.96 2.09
CA ASP A 38 -0.19 -3.02 1.39
C ASP A 38 0.03 -2.58 -0.07
N LEU A 39 -0.42 -3.39 -1.04
CA LEU A 39 -0.51 -3.02 -2.44
C LEU A 39 -1.98 -2.75 -2.79
N LEU A 40 -2.30 -1.51 -3.11
CA LEU A 40 -3.63 -1.09 -3.52
C LEU A 40 -3.64 -0.89 -5.03
N VAL A 41 -4.53 -1.59 -5.72
CA VAL A 41 -4.72 -1.47 -7.17
C VAL A 41 -6.13 -0.95 -7.42
N VAL A 42 -6.25 0.15 -8.14
CA VAL A 42 -7.56 0.74 -8.49
C VAL A 42 -7.89 0.30 -9.90
N GLN A 43 -8.93 -0.53 -10.04
CA GLN A 43 -9.38 -0.99 -11.36
C GLN A 43 -10.19 0.11 -12.06
N GLU A 44 -11.14 0.73 -11.35
CA GLU A 44 -12.03 1.77 -11.86
C GLU A 44 -12.28 2.85 -10.81
N GLY A 45 -12.56 4.09 -11.24
CA GLY A 45 -12.76 5.23 -10.34
C GLY A 45 -11.46 5.89 -9.88
N CYS A 46 -11.46 6.44 -8.65
CA CYS A 46 -10.29 7.03 -8.03
C CYS A 46 -10.31 6.78 -6.52
N LEU A 47 -9.19 6.31 -5.96
CA LEU A 47 -9.00 6.17 -4.52
C LEU A 47 -8.22 7.37 -3.98
N PHE A 48 -8.79 8.04 -2.98
CA PHE A 48 -8.14 9.12 -2.24
C PHE A 48 -7.64 8.58 -0.91
N LEU A 49 -6.35 8.75 -0.64
CA LEU A 49 -5.71 8.23 0.55
C LEU A 49 -4.82 9.28 1.21
N GLY A 50 -4.94 9.41 2.53
CA GLY A 50 -4.02 10.20 3.34
C GLY A 50 -3.06 9.27 4.09
N GLU A 51 -1.77 9.53 3.99
CA GLU A 51 -0.73 8.85 4.76
C GLU A 51 0.24 9.89 5.32
N GLU A 52 0.44 9.87 6.65
CA GLU A 52 1.19 10.90 7.37
C GLU A 52 0.69 12.32 7.05
N ASN A 53 1.50 13.15 6.38
CA ASN A 53 1.17 14.51 5.93
C ASN A 53 1.04 14.60 4.39
N ARG A 54 0.76 13.48 3.73
CA ARG A 54 0.61 13.43 2.27
C ARG A 54 -0.74 12.89 1.89
N GLU A 55 -1.29 13.49 0.85
CA GLU A 55 -2.49 13.03 0.19
C GLU A 55 -2.13 12.43 -1.16
N TYR A 56 -2.78 11.32 -1.49
CA TYR A 56 -2.58 10.57 -2.71
C TYR A 56 -3.91 10.43 -3.42
N GLU A 57 -3.89 10.67 -4.74
CA GLU A 57 -4.97 10.33 -5.65
C GLU A 57 -4.49 9.18 -6.53
N VAL A 58 -5.18 8.05 -6.47
CA VAL A 58 -4.84 6.83 -7.22
C VAL A 58 -5.97 6.56 -8.20
N PRO A 59 -5.87 7.01 -9.46
CA PRO A 59 -6.90 6.80 -10.46
C PRO A 59 -6.94 5.34 -10.95
N GLY A 60 -8.03 4.97 -11.62
CA GLY A 60 -8.18 3.67 -12.27
C GLY A 60 -7.02 3.34 -13.21
N GLY A 61 -6.55 2.09 -13.15
CA GLY A 61 -5.36 1.60 -13.84
C GLY A 61 -4.04 1.85 -13.09
N CYS A 62 -4.06 2.55 -11.95
CA CYS A 62 -2.89 2.79 -11.14
C CYS A 62 -2.86 1.91 -9.88
N ALA A 63 -1.67 1.85 -9.28
CA ALA A 63 -1.44 1.16 -8.01
C ALA A 63 -0.59 2.01 -7.07
N LEU A 64 -0.78 1.80 -5.77
CA LEU A 64 -0.04 2.44 -4.69
C LEU A 64 0.47 1.37 -3.72
N ILE A 65 1.73 1.47 -3.32
CA ILE A 65 2.32 0.62 -2.28
C ILE A 65 2.47 1.44 -1.02
N LEU A 66 1.92 0.95 0.09
CA LEU A 66 2.09 1.51 1.42
C LEU A 66 3.16 0.73 2.18
N LYS A 67 4.03 1.46 2.88
CA LYS A 67 5.09 0.88 3.70
C LYS A 67 4.49 0.24 4.97
N PRO A 68 5.11 -0.82 5.51
CA PRO A 68 4.81 -1.25 6.88
C PRO A 68 5.07 -0.06 7.83
N ASP A 69 4.14 0.16 8.76
CA ASP A 69 4.26 1.12 9.87
C ASP A 69 4.30 2.61 9.47
N SER A 70 3.38 3.05 8.61
CA SER A 70 3.10 4.47 8.33
C SER A 70 2.03 5.12 9.23
N GLY A 71 1.62 4.43 10.30
CA GLY A 71 0.79 5.03 11.34
C GLY A 71 1.61 5.90 12.27
N PHE A 72 1.10 7.10 12.57
CA PHE A 72 1.64 7.97 13.61
C PHE A 72 1.81 7.19 14.93
N GLN A 73 2.93 7.44 15.60
CA GLN A 73 3.09 7.21 17.04
C GLN A 73 2.57 8.43 17.79
#